data_AF-A0A2R8AX32-F1
#
_entry.id   AF-A0A2R8AX32-F1
#
_cell.length_a   1.000
_cell.length_b   1.000
_cell.length_c   1.000
_cell.angle_alpha   90.00
_cell.angle_beta   90.00
_cell.angle_gamma   90.00
#
_symmetry.space_group_name_H-M   'P 1'
#
loop_
_entity.id
_entity.type
_entity.pdbx_description
1 polymer ?
#
loop_
_entity_poly.entity_id
_entity_poly.type
_entity_poly.pdbx_seq_one_letter_code
_entity_poly.pdbx_strand_id
1 'polypeptide(L)'
;MAVVMLMSTPAASGSLSGQVRMFATCTGRLSALMEHQWMFDGAASEATEARRAGFLDILDAVRDQAEAEGINGSTLLSWRIDAKMAQAELLQRATFARTPREKRMAEVTSQQLLTQCASLLVG
;
A
#
# COMPACT_ATOMS: atom_id res chain seq x y z
N MET A 1 28.31 -29.21 4.01
CA MET A 1 28.09 -28.21 2.95
C MET A 1 26.66 -27.73 3.06
N ALA A 2 26.44 -26.50 3.53
CA ALA A 2 25.11 -25.90 3.61
C ALA A 2 24.84 -25.11 2.33
N VAL A 3 23.77 -25.46 1.61
CA VAL A 3 23.32 -24.73 0.42
C VAL A 3 22.49 -23.54 0.89
N VAL A 4 23.02 -22.33 0.70
CA VAL A 4 22.28 -21.09 0.91
C VAL A 4 21.41 -20.86 -0.31
N MET A 5 20.10 -21.08 -0.20
CA MET A 5 19.12 -20.65 -1.19
C MET A 5 18.94 -19.14 -1.06
N LEU A 6 19.45 -18.38 -2.03
CA LEU A 6 19.09 -16.97 -2.20
C LEU A 6 17.65 -16.90 -2.69
N MET A 7 16.77 -16.33 -1.87
CA MET A 7 15.41 -15.95 -2.28
C MET A 7 15.53 -14.66 -3.09
N SER A 8 15.36 -14.74 -4.41
CA SER A 8 15.29 -13.57 -5.28
C SER A 8 14.09 -12.72 -4.91
N THR A 9 14.32 -11.53 -4.36
CA THR A 9 13.31 -10.47 -4.29
C THR A 9 12.92 -10.11 -5.71
N PRO A 10 11.63 -10.21 -6.11
CA PRO A 10 11.21 -9.61 -7.35
C PRO A 10 11.37 -8.09 -7.18
N ALA A 11 12.43 -7.54 -7.75
CA ALA A 11 12.45 -6.13 -8.10
C ALA A 11 11.24 -5.93 -9.01
N ALA A 12 10.38 -4.96 -8.69
CA ALA A 12 9.37 -4.51 -9.64
C ALA A 12 10.14 -4.07 -10.88
N SER A 13 10.19 -4.92 -11.90
CA SER A 13 10.71 -4.61 -13.21
C SER A 13 10.01 -3.34 -13.67
N GLY A 14 10.78 -2.32 -14.07
CA GLY A 14 10.35 -0.94 -14.31
C GLY A 14 9.39 -0.72 -15.47
N SER A 15 8.45 -1.64 -15.73
CA SER A 15 7.33 -1.42 -16.65
C SER A 15 6.34 -0.41 -16.07
N LEU A 16 5.64 0.30 -16.94
CA LEU A 16 4.58 1.23 -16.54
C LEU A 16 3.47 0.48 -15.78
N SER A 17 2.96 -0.62 -16.33
CA SER A 17 2.01 -1.51 -15.65
C SER A 17 2.40 -1.89 -14.23
N GLY A 18 3.67 -2.22 -13.98
CA GLY A 18 4.18 -2.55 -12.65
C GLY A 18 4.15 -1.35 -11.70
N GLN A 19 4.54 -0.18 -12.18
CA GLN A 19 4.51 1.08 -11.42
C GLN A 19 3.07 1.50 -11.09
N VAL A 20 2.17 1.46 -12.08
CA VAL A 20 0.75 1.77 -11.92
C VAL A 20 0.10 0.86 -10.88
N ARG A 21 0.37 -0.45 -10.92
CA ARG A 21 -0.11 -1.38 -9.89
C ARG A 21 0.47 -1.06 -8.50
N MET A 22 1.74 -0.68 -8.42
CA MET A 22 2.37 -0.27 -7.16
C MET A 22 1.70 0.98 -6.58
N PHE A 23 1.47 2.02 -7.39
CA PHE A 23 0.78 3.24 -6.96
C PHE A 23 -0.65 2.96 -6.51
N ALA A 24 -1.42 2.16 -7.28
CA ALA A 24 -2.77 1.74 -6.89
C ALA A 24 -2.77 0.98 -5.54
N THR A 25 -1.80 0.09 -5.34
CA THR A 25 -1.61 -0.65 -4.09
C THR A 25 -1.33 0.30 -2.91
N CYS A 26 -0.45 1.29 -3.10
CA CYS A 26 -0.13 2.27 -2.07
C CYS A 26 -1.31 3.18 -1.74
N THR A 27 -2.09 3.63 -2.73
CA THR A 27 -3.34 4.35 -2.52
C THR A 27 -4.33 3.56 -1.67
N GLY A 28 -4.46 2.24 -1.91
CA GLY A 28 -5.30 1.35 -1.11
C GLY A 28 -4.84 1.27 0.35
N ARG A 29 -3.55 0.99 0.58
CA ARG A 29 -2.97 0.89 1.93
C ARG A 29 -3.11 2.19 2.73
N LEU A 30 -2.82 3.33 2.11
CA LEU A 30 -2.96 4.64 2.76
C LEU A 30 -4.42 4.97 3.08
N SER A 31 -5.36 4.55 2.23
CA SER A 31 -6.80 4.70 2.53
C SER A 31 -7.20 3.93 3.79
N ALA A 32 -6.68 2.71 3.98
CA ALA A 32 -6.94 1.94 5.20
C ALA A 32 -6.31 2.58 6.44
N LEU A 33 -5.09 3.09 6.33
CA LEU A 33 -4.41 3.79 7.43
C LEU A 33 -5.17 5.05 7.84
N MET A 34 -5.58 5.87 6.87
CA MET A 34 -6.33 7.11 7.09
C MET A 34 -7.63 6.86 7.86
N GLU A 35 -8.39 5.84 7.45
CA GLU A 35 -9.64 5.45 8.11
C GLU A 35 -9.41 4.90 9.52
N HIS A 36 -8.32 4.14 9.73
CA HIS A 36 -7.92 3.68 11.06
C HIS A 36 -7.52 4.87 11.95
N GLN A 37 -6.77 5.83 11.43
CA GLN A 37 -6.36 7.03 12.14
C GLN A 37 -7.55 7.90 12.53
N TRP A 38 -8.61 8.02 11.72
CA TRP A 38 -9.84 8.70 12.17
C TRP A 38 -10.43 8.14 13.47
N MET A 39 -10.22 6.85 13.75
CA MET A 39 -10.70 6.21 14.98
C MET A 39 -9.74 6.35 16.16
N PHE A 40 -8.42 6.40 15.92
CA PHE A 40 -7.40 6.26 16.97
C PHE A 40 -6.41 7.42 17.09
N ASP A 41 -6.20 8.17 16.02
CA ASP A 41 -5.23 9.27 15.93
C ASP A 41 -5.62 10.24 14.80
N GLY A 42 -6.72 10.99 15.01
CA GLY A 42 -7.34 11.81 13.97
C GLY A 42 -6.45 12.93 13.43
N ALA A 43 -5.42 13.37 14.16
CA ALA A 43 -4.48 14.35 13.62
C ALA A 43 -3.52 13.74 12.58
N ALA A 44 -3.17 12.47 12.74
CA ALA A 44 -2.29 11.77 11.80
C ALA A 44 -2.96 11.47 10.45
N SER A 45 -4.31 11.44 10.40
CA SER A 45 -5.03 11.16 9.14
C SER A 45 -4.79 12.22 8.08
N GLU A 46 -4.60 13.49 8.46
CA GLU A 46 -4.33 14.60 7.52
C GLU A 46 -3.04 14.37 6.73
N ALA A 47 -1.98 13.93 7.42
CA ALA A 47 -0.70 13.62 6.77
C ALA A 47 -0.82 12.39 5.86
N THR A 48 -1.61 11.40 6.25
CA THR A 48 -1.90 10.22 5.42
C THR A 48 -2.75 10.59 4.21
N GLU A 49 -3.73 11.48 4.36
CA GLU A 49 -4.57 11.99 3.28
C GLU A 49 -3.72 12.69 2.22
N ALA A 50 -2.83 13.59 2.63
CA ALA A 50 -1.92 14.27 1.70
C ALA A 50 -1.07 13.29 0.88
N ARG A 51 -0.53 12.23 1.52
CA ARG A 51 0.22 11.18 0.81
C ARG A 51 -0.68 10.38 -0.14
N ARG A 52 -1.88 10.02 0.30
CA ARG A 52 -2.86 9.31 -0.52
C ARG A 52 -3.24 10.15 -1.75
N ALA A 53 -3.42 11.46 -1.58
CA ALA A 53 -3.72 12.39 -2.66
C ALA A 53 -2.59 12.41 -3.70
N GLY A 54 -1.32 12.48 -3.27
CA GLY A 54 -0.19 12.44 -4.20
C GLY A 54 -0.16 11.19 -5.11
N PHE A 55 -0.50 10.01 -4.59
CA PHE A 55 -0.61 8.82 -5.45
C PHE A 55 -1.84 8.85 -6.38
N LEU A 56 -2.95 9.46 -5.96
CA LEU A 56 -4.12 9.63 -6.83
C LEU A 56 -3.78 10.56 -8.00
N ASP A 57 -3.05 11.64 -7.74
CA ASP A 57 -2.62 12.59 -8.78
C ASP A 57 -1.70 11.91 -9.79
N ILE A 58 -0.76 11.09 -9.34
CA ILE A 58 0.11 10.28 -10.22
C ILE A 58 -0.73 9.32 -11.07
N LEU A 59 -1.68 8.61 -10.46
CA LEU A 59 -2.55 7.65 -11.18
C LEU A 59 -3.43 8.35 -12.23
N ASP A 60 -3.92 9.55 -11.94
CA ASP A 60 -4.69 10.34 -12.91
C ASP A 60 -3.78 10.80 -14.06
N ALA A 61 -2.56 11.26 -13.75
CA ALA A 61 -1.60 11.73 -14.75
C ALA A 61 -1.12 10.65 -15.73
N VAL A 62 -1.14 9.37 -15.33
CA VAL A 62 -0.71 8.24 -16.17
C VAL A 62 -1.88 7.41 -16.73
N ARG A 63 -3.12 7.88 -16.58
CA ARG A 63 -4.32 7.13 -16.95
C ARG A 63 -4.29 6.68 -18.41
N ASP A 64 -4.03 7.59 -19.34
CA ASP A 64 -4.12 7.30 -20.78
C ASP A 64 -3.06 6.26 -21.21
N GLN A 65 -1.86 6.33 -20.62
CA GLN A 65 -0.80 5.35 -20.86
C GLN A 65 -1.14 3.98 -20.24
N ALA A 66 -1.76 3.98 -19.05
CA ALA A 66 -2.22 2.75 -18.41
C ALA A 66 -3.33 2.08 -19.24
N GLU A 67 -4.28 2.85 -19.78
CA GLU A 67 -5.33 2.36 -20.66
C GLU A 67 -4.77 1.79 -21.97
N ALA A 68 -3.75 2.42 -22.55
CA ALA A 68 -3.02 1.89 -23.71
C ALA A 68 -2.35 0.54 -23.43
N GLU A 69 -1.98 0.25 -22.17
CA GLU A 69 -1.49 -1.05 -21.71
C GLU A 69 -2.62 -2.01 -21.26
N GLY A 70 -3.89 -1.66 -21.47
CA GLY A 70 -5.05 -2.47 -21.12
C GLY A 70 -5.46 -2.39 -19.65
N ILE A 71 -4.91 -1.45 -18.89
CA ILE A 71 -5.25 -1.22 -17.48
C ILE A 71 -6.34 -0.16 -17.41
N ASN A 72 -7.59 -0.62 -17.28
CA ASN A 72 -8.75 0.25 -17.16
C ASN A 72 -9.03 0.66 -15.69
N GLY A 73 -9.97 1.59 -15.52
CA GLY A 73 -10.36 2.10 -14.20
C GLY A 73 -10.88 1.03 -13.23
N SER A 74 -11.56 -0.02 -13.71
CA SER A 74 -12.05 -1.09 -12.83
C SER A 74 -10.90 -1.96 -12.30
N THR A 75 -9.88 -2.19 -13.14
CA THR A 75 -8.65 -2.88 -12.74
C THR A 75 -7.89 -2.09 -11.66
N LEU A 76 -7.73 -0.78 -11.86
CA LEU A 76 -7.12 0.11 -10.86
C LEU A 76 -7.91 0.11 -9.54
N LEU A 77 -9.24 0.16 -9.61
CA LEU A 77 -10.10 0.13 -8.44
C LEU A 77 -9.99 -1.19 -7.68
N SER A 78 -9.95 -2.34 -8.37
CA SER A 78 -9.75 -3.64 -7.73
C SER A 78 -8.46 -3.68 -6.93
N TRP A 79 -7.32 -3.26 -7.53
CA TRP A 79 -6.04 -3.26 -6.82
C TRP A 79 -6.05 -2.37 -5.58
N ARG A 80 -6.73 -1.23 -5.64
CA ARG A 80 -6.89 -0.33 -4.49
C ARG A 80 -7.74 -0.98 -3.39
N ILE A 81 -8.85 -1.63 -3.76
CA ILE A 81 -9.74 -2.30 -2.80
C ILE A 81 -8.99 -3.47 -2.13
N ASP A 82 -8.36 -4.33 -2.91
CA ASP A 82 -7.64 -5.51 -2.40
C ASP A 82 -6.55 -5.08 -1.41
N ALA A 83 -5.74 -4.07 -1.79
CA ALA A 83 -4.69 -3.54 -0.94
C ALA A 83 -5.23 -2.85 0.33
N LYS A 84 -6.37 -2.13 0.22
CA LYS A 84 -7.04 -1.50 1.36
C LYS A 84 -7.52 -2.56 2.35
N MET A 85 -8.19 -3.60 1.88
CA MET A 85 -8.72 -4.67 2.73
C MET A 85 -7.60 -5.42 3.45
N ALA A 86 -6.53 -5.77 2.74
CA ALA A 86 -5.36 -6.42 3.34
C ALA A 86 -4.69 -5.55 4.42
N GLN A 87 -4.54 -4.26 4.16
CA GLN A 87 -3.96 -3.33 5.13
C GLN A 87 -4.87 -3.11 6.35
N ALA A 88 -6.18 -3.01 6.13
CA ALA A 88 -7.16 -2.89 7.20
C ALA A 88 -7.11 -4.12 8.12
N GLU A 89 -6.97 -5.33 7.57
CA GLU A 89 -6.80 -6.55 8.38
C GLU A 89 -5.57 -6.47 9.29
N LEU A 90 -4.42 -6.02 8.76
CA LEU A 90 -3.20 -5.85 9.56
C LEU A 90 -3.41 -4.83 10.70
N LEU A 91 -4.03 -3.69 10.41
CA LEU A 91 -4.31 -2.64 11.41
C LEU A 91 -5.28 -3.13 12.50
N GLN A 92 -6.32 -3.86 12.10
CA GLN A 92 -7.26 -4.48 13.03
C GLN A 92 -6.57 -5.51 13.93
N ARG A 93 -5.71 -6.36 13.37
CA ARG A 93 -4.95 -7.35 14.16
C ARG A 93 -3.92 -6.69 15.08
N ALA A 94 -3.24 -5.64 14.62
CA ALA A 94 -2.32 -4.86 15.45
C ALA A 94 -3.04 -4.28 16.69
N THR A 95 -4.29 -3.84 16.51
CA THR A 95 -5.10 -3.24 17.58
C THR A 95 -5.70 -4.31 18.51
N PHE A 96 -6.31 -5.35 17.94
CA PHE A 96 -7.27 -6.22 18.63
C PHE A 96 -6.89 -7.70 18.75
N ALA A 97 -5.75 -8.15 18.19
CA ALA A 97 -5.37 -9.56 18.30
C ALA A 97 -5.19 -10.00 19.78
N ARG A 98 -5.40 -11.28 20.06
CA ARG A 98 -5.45 -11.79 21.44
C ARG A 98 -4.07 -11.85 22.08
N THR A 99 -3.05 -12.21 21.29
CA THR A 99 -1.70 -12.41 21.80
C THR A 99 -0.80 -11.21 21.49
N PRO A 100 0.13 -10.83 22.38
CA PRO A 100 1.10 -9.76 22.11
C PRO A 100 1.95 -10.04 20.87
N ARG A 101 2.25 -11.32 20.59
CA ARG A 101 3.00 -11.75 19.41
C ARG A 101 2.26 -11.41 18.12
N GLU A 102 0.98 -11.75 18.03
CA GLU A 102 0.18 -11.46 16.83
C GLU A 102 0.04 -9.95 16.58
N LYS A 103 -0.22 -9.17 17.65
CA LYS A 103 -0.28 -7.71 17.53
C LYS A 103 1.02 -7.14 16.94
N ARG A 104 2.16 -7.51 17.54
CA ARG A 104 3.47 -7.04 17.09
C ARG A 104 3.79 -7.45 15.66
N MET A 105 3.47 -8.68 15.26
CA MET A 105 3.70 -9.13 13.89
C MET A 105 2.87 -8.34 12.88
N ALA A 106 1.59 -8.10 13.19
CA ALA A 106 0.70 -7.32 12.33
C ALA A 106 1.15 -5.85 12.24
N GLU A 107 1.55 -5.25 13.36
CA GLU A 107 2.09 -3.89 13.43
C GLU A 107 3.36 -3.75 12.59
N VAL A 108 4.36 -4.60 12.79
CA VAL A 108 5.61 -4.57 12.02
C VAL A 108 5.35 -4.74 10.53
N THR A 109 4.48 -5.68 10.15
CA THR A 109 4.14 -5.92 8.73
C THR A 109 3.44 -4.70 8.13
N SER A 110 2.45 -4.15 8.84
CA SER A 110 1.73 -2.93 8.46
C SER A 110 2.71 -1.77 8.23
N GLN A 111 3.59 -1.52 9.19
CA GLN A 111 4.57 -0.43 9.15
C GLN A 111 5.54 -0.59 7.98
N GLN A 112 6.02 -1.82 7.72
CA GLN A 112 6.93 -2.10 6.61
C GLN A 112 6.29 -1.76 5.25
N LEU A 113 5.05 -2.21 5.03
CA LEU A 113 4.33 -1.94 3.78
C LEU A 113 4.03 -0.45 3.57
N LEU A 114 3.68 0.26 4.65
CA LEU A 114 3.44 1.71 4.61
C LEU A 114 4.73 2.49 4.38
N THR A 115 5.84 2.06 4.98
CA THR A 115 7.16 2.67 4.78
C THR A 115 7.62 2.52 3.33
N GLN A 116 7.40 1.35 2.71
CA GLN A 116 7.66 1.15 1.27
C GLN A 116 6.85 2.12 0.40
N CYS A 117 5.60 2.40 0.76
CA CYS A 117 4.80 3.39 0.04
C CYS A 117 5.33 4.81 0.25
N ALA A 118 5.71 5.16 1.48
CA ALA A 118 6.26 6.48 1.78
C ALA A 118 7.55 6.78 1.00
N SER A 119 8.40 5.77 0.73
CA SER A 119 9.63 5.94 -0.04
C SER A 119 9.41 6.15 -1.55
N LEU A 120 8.18 6.07 -2.06
CA LEU A 120 7.87 6.28 -3.48
C LEU A 120 7.37 7.71 -3.79
N LEU A 121 6.95 8.47 -2.77
CA LEU A 121 6.49 9.86 -2.92
C LEU A 121 7.61 10.88 -2.67
N VAL A 122 8.87 10.47 -2.83
CA VAL A 122 10.00 11.40 -2.65
C VAL A 122 10.04 12.35 -3.85
N GLY A 123 9.47 13.53 -3.65
CA GLY A 123 9.78 14.76 -4.35
C GLY A 123 10.60 15.67 -3.46
#